data_AF-A0A438AGV6-F1
#
_entry.id   AF-A0A438AGV6-F1
#
_cell.length_a   1.000
_cell.length_b   1.000
_cell.length_c   1.000
_cell.angle_alpha   90.00
_cell.angle_beta   90.00
_cell.angle_gamma   90.00
#
_symmetry.space_group_name_H-M   'P 1'
#
loop_
_entity.id
_entity.type
_entity.pdbx_description
1 polymer ?
#
loop_
_entity_poly.entity_id
_entity_poly.type
_entity_poly.pdbx_seq_one_letter_code
_entity_poly.pdbx_strand_id
1 'polypeptide(L)'
;MSVVTRLERLLEKERVALVSGRLRDLPALLEQKERLLAGVAEAMTEGTEDAERLRRVTSAAARNAELSGAVMAGLKSVRDRLADVREGSRCGTYGADGARHAIGAIPGRSLHRRA
;
A
#
# COMPACT_ATOMS: atom_id res chain seq x y z
N MET A 1 6.40 31.18 -8.53
CA MET A 1 6.95 29.81 -8.29
C MET A 1 6.45 28.94 -9.43
N SER A 2 7.34 28.34 -10.25
CA SER A 2 6.90 27.64 -11.48
C SER A 2 6.13 26.35 -11.17
N VAL A 3 5.29 25.90 -12.12
CA VAL A 3 4.49 24.68 -11.98
C VAL A 3 5.40 23.45 -11.79
N VAL A 4 6.52 23.40 -12.51
CA VAL A 4 7.54 22.35 -12.37
C VAL A 4 8.14 22.31 -10.96
N THR A 5 8.39 23.47 -10.35
CA THR A 5 8.88 23.54 -8.95
C THR A 5 7.86 22.97 -7.96
N ARG A 6 6.57 23.17 -8.23
CA ARG A 6 5.49 22.66 -7.39
C ARG A 6 5.37 21.13 -7.52
N LEU A 7 5.60 20.60 -8.72
CA LEU A 7 5.65 19.17 -8.98
C LEU A 7 6.87 18.50 -8.31
N GLU A 8 8.07 19.11 -8.35
CA GLU A 8 9.25 18.65 -7.62
C GLU A 8 8.95 18.47 -6.12
N ARG A 9 8.33 19.48 -5.49
CA ARG A 9 7.95 19.42 -4.07
C ARG A 9 6.89 18.36 -3.79
N LEU A 10 5.96 18.12 -4.72
CA LEU A 10 4.94 17.10 -4.56
C LEU A 10 5.56 15.69 -4.62
N LEU A 11 6.48 15.45 -5.55
CA LEU A 11 7.19 14.18 -5.65
C LEU A 11 8.02 13.89 -4.40
N GLU A 12 8.62 14.91 -3.78
CA GLU A 12 9.32 14.72 -2.50
C GLU A 12 8.34 14.37 -1.36
N LYS A 13 7.15 14.98 -1.31
CA LYS A 13 6.12 14.60 -0.33
C LYS A 13 5.66 13.15 -0.52
N GLU A 14 5.46 12.73 -1.77
CA GLU A 14 5.10 11.35 -2.14
C GLU A 14 6.19 10.38 -1.68
N ARG A 15 7.46 10.70 -1.93
CA ARG A 15 8.60 9.90 -1.47
C ARG A 15 8.61 9.74 0.05
N VAL A 16 8.46 10.85 0.79
CA VAL A 16 8.44 10.81 2.26
C VAL A 16 7.25 10.00 2.77
N ALA A 17 6.06 10.14 2.17
CA ALA A 17 4.87 9.37 2.55
C ALA A 17 5.07 7.86 2.31
N LEU A 18 5.63 7.47 1.16
CA LEU A 18 5.93 6.07 0.83
C LEU A 18 6.95 5.47 1.80
N VAL A 19 8.06 6.16 2.05
CA VAL A 19 9.13 5.68 2.95
C VAL A 19 8.66 5.60 4.40
N SER A 20 7.81 6.52 4.84
CA SER A 20 7.28 6.54 6.22
C SER A 20 6.02 5.69 6.41
N GLY A 21 5.54 5.02 5.35
CA GLY A 21 4.33 4.19 5.42
C GLY A 21 3.03 4.99 5.63
N ARG A 22 3.02 6.31 5.39
CA ARG A 22 1.82 7.16 5.47
C ARG A 22 0.97 7.05 4.21
N LEU A 23 0.47 5.85 3.95
CA LEU A 23 -0.27 5.54 2.72
C LEU A 23 -1.62 6.27 2.64
N ARG A 24 -2.17 6.72 3.78
CA ARG A 24 -3.39 7.51 3.85
C ARG A 24 -3.26 8.88 3.17
N ASP A 25 -2.04 9.38 3.04
CA ASP A 25 -1.76 10.69 2.43
C ASP A 25 -1.71 10.60 0.89
N LEU A 26 -1.54 9.39 0.33
CA LEU A 26 -1.34 9.18 -1.11
C LEU A 26 -2.52 9.61 -2.00
N PRO A 27 -3.81 9.38 -1.65
CA PRO A 27 -4.92 9.82 -2.48
C PRO A 27 -4.95 11.34 -2.69
N ALA A 28 -4.71 12.12 -1.62
CA ALA A 28 -4.65 13.57 -1.71
C ALA A 28 -3.44 14.08 -2.51
N LEU A 29 -2.32 13.35 -2.49
CA LEU A 29 -1.15 13.65 -3.30
C LEU A 29 -1.39 13.32 -4.78
N LEU A 30 -2.15 12.27 -5.09
CA LEU A 30 -2.51 11.90 -6.46
C LEU A 30 -3.36 12.99 -7.14
N GLU A 31 -4.41 13.48 -6.47
CA GLU A 31 -5.23 14.58 -7.02
C GLU A 31 -4.40 15.84 -7.29
N GLN A 32 -3.44 16.16 -6.42
CA GLN A 32 -2.55 17.29 -6.62
C GLN A 32 -1.60 17.06 -7.79
N LYS A 33 -1.16 15.81 -8.03
CA LYS A 33 -0.25 15.44 -9.11
C LYS A 33 -0.92 15.61 -10.46
N GLU A 34 -2.16 15.16 -10.59
CA GLU A 34 -2.96 15.30 -11.83
C GLU A 34 -3.15 16.78 -12.21
N ARG A 35 -3.53 17.63 -11.24
CA ARG A 35 -3.70 19.07 -11.48
C ARG A 35 -2.40 19.75 -11.91
N LEU A 36 -1.27 19.34 -11.32
CA LEU A 36 0.04 19.93 -11.67
C LEU A 36 0.55 19.44 -13.02
N LEU A 37 0.30 18.17 -13.38
CA LEU A 37 0.68 17.63 -14.69
C LEU A 37 -0.04 18.36 -15.84
N ALA A 38 -1.32 18.71 -15.66
CA ALA A 38 -2.04 19.53 -16.62
C ALA A 38 -1.35 20.90 -16.83
N GLY A 39 -0.97 21.57 -15.75
CA GLY A 39 -0.26 22.85 -15.84
C GLY A 39 1.18 22.74 -16.39
N VAL A 40 1.86 21.60 -16.20
CA VAL A 40 3.18 21.35 -16.82
C VAL A 40 3.02 21.18 -18.34
N ALA A 41 2.01 20.45 -18.80
CA ALA A 41 1.77 20.27 -20.23
C ALA A 41 1.49 21.60 -20.95
N GLU A 42 0.74 22.50 -20.30
CA GLU A 42 0.47 23.85 -20.80
C GLU A 42 1.77 24.69 -20.86
N ALA A 43 2.54 24.73 -19.77
CA ALA A 43 3.83 25.45 -19.72
C ALA A 43 4.87 24.93 -20.71
N MET A 44 4.89 23.61 -20.98
CA MET A 44 5.75 23.02 -22.01
C MET A 44 5.38 23.47 -23.43
N THR A 45 4.08 23.68 -23.69
CA THR A 45 3.59 24.15 -24.99
C THR A 45 3.98 25.60 -25.24
N GLU A 46 4.03 26.40 -24.17
CA GLU A 46 4.45 27.81 -24.21
C GLU A 46 5.98 28.00 -24.27
N GLY A 47 6.76 26.92 -24.15
CA GLY A 47 8.22 26.96 -24.18
C GLY A 47 8.85 27.67 -22.97
N THR A 48 8.13 27.79 -21.85
CA THR A 48 8.54 28.57 -20.67
C THR A 48 9.37 27.78 -19.66
N GLU A 49 9.59 26.47 -19.87
CA GLU A 49 10.27 25.59 -18.92
C GLU A 49 11.59 25.00 -19.47
N ASP A 50 12.57 24.87 -18.57
CA ASP A 50 13.92 24.37 -18.87
C ASP A 50 13.93 22.84 -19.04
N ALA A 51 14.47 22.37 -20.16
CA ALA A 51 14.60 20.95 -20.50
C ALA A 51 15.40 20.14 -19.47
N GLU A 52 16.41 20.74 -18.83
CA GLU A 52 17.18 20.04 -17.79
C GLU A 52 16.34 19.78 -16.54
N ARG A 53 15.48 20.74 -16.21
CA ARG A 53 14.58 20.66 -15.05
C ARG A 53 13.49 19.62 -15.23
N LEU A 54 12.92 19.53 -16.44
CA LEU A 54 11.99 18.47 -16.82
C LEU A 54 12.62 17.08 -16.65
N ARG A 55 13.88 16.89 -17.09
CA ARG A 55 14.59 15.60 -16.91
C ARG A 55 14.72 15.23 -15.43
N ARG A 56 15.04 16.18 -14.55
CA ARG A 56 15.15 15.94 -13.11
C ARG A 56 13.81 15.48 -12.51
N VAL A 57 12.71 16.13 -12.89
CA VAL A 57 11.36 15.75 -12.46
C VAL A 57 10.98 14.36 -12.94
N THR A 58 11.24 14.03 -14.21
CA THR A 58 10.97 12.70 -14.76
C THR A 58 11.76 11.61 -14.03
N SER A 59 13.04 11.85 -13.72
CA SER A 59 13.85 10.92 -12.93
C SER A 59 13.32 10.75 -11.50
N ALA A 60 12.85 11.82 -10.86
CA ALA A 60 12.21 11.74 -9.55
C ALA A 60 10.89 10.94 -9.60
N ALA A 61 10.08 11.15 -10.64
CA ALA A 61 8.83 10.41 -10.83
C ALA A 61 9.08 8.90 -11.06
N ALA A 62 10.10 8.53 -11.84
CA ALA A 62 10.48 7.14 -12.07
C ALA A 62 10.87 6.43 -10.75
N ARG A 63 11.71 7.07 -9.92
CA ARG A 63 12.08 6.52 -8.60
C ARG A 63 10.87 6.32 -7.69
N ASN A 64 9.91 7.24 -7.70
CA ASN A 64 8.68 7.10 -6.91
C ASN A 64 7.78 5.96 -7.43
N ALA A 65 7.77 5.70 -8.73
CA ALA A 65 7.03 4.58 -9.32
C ALA A 65 7.61 3.23 -8.86
N GLU A 66 8.95 3.10 -8.82
CA GLU A 66 9.63 1.93 -8.27
C GLU A 66 9.31 1.74 -6.77
N LEU A 67 9.38 2.82 -5.98
CA LEU A 67 9.03 2.82 -4.56
C LEU A 67 7.56 2.39 -4.33
N SER A 68 6.63 2.91 -5.13
CA SER A 68 5.22 2.51 -5.06
C SER A 68 5.03 1.02 -5.34
N GLY A 69 5.74 0.49 -6.35
CA GLY A 69 5.77 -0.94 -6.64
C GLY A 69 6.29 -1.77 -5.46
N ALA A 70 7.39 -1.34 -4.83
CA ALA A 70 7.96 -2.00 -3.67
C ALA A 70 7.01 -1.98 -2.46
N VAL A 71 6.33 -0.86 -2.20
CA VAL A 71 5.31 -0.74 -1.14
C VAL A 71 4.14 -1.70 -1.39
N MET A 72 3.66 -1.79 -2.62
CA MET A 72 2.58 -2.71 -3.00
C MET A 72 2.98 -4.18 -2.79
N ALA A 73 4.20 -4.55 -3.15
CA ALA A 73 4.74 -5.88 -2.88
C ALA A 73 4.83 -6.18 -1.37
N GLY A 74 5.28 -5.20 -0.58
CA GLY A 74 5.35 -5.29 0.88
C GLY A 74 3.96 -5.49 1.52
N LEU A 75 2.96 -4.71 1.10
CA LEU A 75 1.58 -4.86 1.58
C LEU A 75 1.01 -6.24 1.27
N LYS A 76 1.28 -6.77 0.07
CA LYS A 76 0.87 -8.11 -0.31
C LYS A 76 1.50 -9.16 0.62
N SER A 77 2.80 -9.06 0.88
CA SER A 77 3.50 -9.96 1.80
C SER A 77 2.93 -9.91 3.23
N VAL A 78 2.62 -8.72 3.75
CA VAL A 78 1.98 -8.55 5.07
C VAL A 78 0.60 -9.20 5.10
N ARG A 79 -0.20 -8.99 4.05
CA ARG A 79 -1.54 -9.60 3.94
C ARG A 79 -1.45 -11.12 3.93
N ASP A 80 -0.54 -11.67 3.13
CA ASP A 80 -0.35 -13.12 3.01
C ASP A 80 0.09 -13.70 4.37
N ARG A 81 1.02 -13.02 5.07
CA ARG A 81 1.41 -13.39 6.45
C ARG A 81 0.26 -13.35 7.44
N LEU A 82 -0.64 -12.36 7.34
CA LEU A 82 -1.80 -12.26 8.22
C LEU A 82 -2.82 -13.37 7.92
N ALA A 83 -2.94 -13.79 6.67
CA ALA A 83 -3.75 -14.95 6.28
C ALA A 83 -3.18 -16.24 6.89
N ASP A 84 -1.87 -16.47 6.78
CA ASP A 84 -1.19 -17.63 7.38
C ASP A 84 -1.42 -17.71 8.89
N VAL A 85 -1.33 -16.59 9.60
CA VAL A 85 -1.60 -16.52 11.05
C VAL A 85 -3.06 -16.83 11.35
N ARG A 86 -4.00 -16.31 10.56
CA ARG A 86 -5.44 -16.60 10.73
C ARG A 86 -5.74 -18.08 10.48
N GLU A 87 -5.11 -18.71 9.50
CA GLU A 87 -5.32 -20.13 9.19
C GLU A 87 -4.62 -21.06 10.20
N GLY A 88 -3.40 -20.72 10.62
CA GLY A 88 -2.63 -21.45 11.64
C GLY A 88 -3.22 -21.36 13.05
N SER A 89 -4.13 -20.42 13.30
CA SER A 89 -4.88 -20.31 14.56
C SER A 89 -5.95 -21.41 14.74
N ARG A 90 -6.17 -22.29 13.75
CA ARG A 90 -6.99 -23.51 13.92
C ARG A 90 -6.18 -24.59 14.65
N CYS A 91 -5.88 -24.34 15.93
CA CYS A 91 -5.34 -25.34 16.83
C CYS A 91 -6.34 -26.50 16.93
N GLY A 92 -5.87 -27.74 16.77
CA GLY A 92 -6.69 -28.92 16.96
C GLY A 92 -6.11 -29.79 18.06
N THR A 93 -6.96 -30.28 18.96
CA THR A 93 -6.58 -31.34 19.92
C THR A 93 -6.77 -32.69 19.25
N TYR A 94 -5.84 -33.60 19.50
CA TYR A 94 -6.07 -35.02 19.24
C TYR A 94 -6.91 -35.61 20.37
N GLY A 95 -7.98 -36.30 20.03
CA GLY A 95 -8.76 -37.10 20.99
C GLY A 95 -7.99 -38.37 21.39
N ALA A 96 -8.45 -39.05 22.44
CA ALA A 96 -7.86 -40.32 22.89
C ALA A 96 -7.99 -41.45 21.85
N ASP A 97 -8.84 -41.27 20.83
CA ASP A 97 -9.03 -42.11 19.65
C ASP A 97 -8.08 -41.75 18.48
N GLY A 98 -7.23 -40.73 18.64
CA GLY A 98 -6.35 -40.21 17.59
C GLY A 98 -7.04 -39.30 16.58
N ALA A 99 -8.34 -39.00 16.74
CA ALA A 99 -9.06 -38.13 15.83
C ALA A 99 -8.75 -36.64 16.10
N ARG A 100 -8.54 -35.87 15.03
CA ARG A 100 -8.24 -34.42 15.09
C ARG A 100 -9.53 -33.64 15.32
N HIS A 101 -9.62 -32.93 16.44
CA HIS A 101 -10.73 -32.06 16.79
C HIS A 101 -10.29 -30.60 16.74
N ALA A 102 -11.00 -29.73 16.02
CA ALA A 102 -10.69 -28.30 15.98
C ALA A 102 -11.09 -27.61 17.31
N ILE A 103 -10.16 -26.92 17.97
CA ILE A 103 -10.47 -26.07 19.12
C ILE A 103 -11.12 -24.79 18.58
N GLY A 104 -12.38 -24.55 18.94
CA GLY A 104 -13.12 -23.34 18.56
C GLY A 104 -14.39 -23.57 17.73
N ALA A 105 -14.66 -24.80 17.28
CA ALA A 105 -16.02 -25.15 16.90
C ALA A 105 -16.78 -25.38 18.21
N ILE A 106 -17.70 -24.49 18.60
CA ILE A 106 -18.71 -24.80 19.61
C ILE A 106 -19.60 -25.85 18.94
N PRO A 107 -19.47 -27.16 19.23
CA PRO A 107 -20.37 -28.13 18.66
C PRO A 107 -21.69 -27.92 19.41
N GLY A 108 -22.80 -27.94 18.67
CA GLY A 108 -24.14 -27.88 19.24
C GLY A 108 -24.22 -28.75 20.49
N ARG A 109 -24.45 -28.07 21.61
CA ARG A 109 -24.59 -28.58 22.96
C ARG A 109 -25.64 -29.70 23.01
N SER A 110 -25.25 -30.96 22.89
CA SER A 110 -26.06 -32.09 23.34
C SER A 110 -25.57 -32.51 24.73
N LEU A 111 -26.05 -31.78 25.73
CA LEU A 111 -25.97 -32.19 27.13
C LEU A 111 -26.82 -33.45 27.31
N HIS A 112 -26.19 -34.62 27.39
CA HIS A 112 -26.89 -35.81 27.88
C HIS A 112 -26.87 -35.79 29.42
N ARG A 113 -28.05 -35.57 29.98
CA ARG A 113 -28.35 -35.67 31.42
C ARG A 113 -28.04 -37.09 31.89
N ARG A 114 -27.20 -37.24 32.93
CA ARG A 114 -27.06 -38.50 33.67
C ARG A 114 -28.22 -38.60 34.67
N ALA A 115 -28.98 -39.68 34.57
CA ALA A 115 -29.79 -40.26 35.64
C ALA A 115 -29.11 -41.57 36.06
#